data_AF-A0A9D6ES23-F1
#
_entry.id   AF-A0A9D6ES23-F1
#
_cell.length_a   1.000
_cell.length_b   1.000
_cell.length_c   1.000
_cell.angle_alpha   90.00
_cell.angle_beta   90.00
_cell.angle_gamma   90.00
#
_symmetry.space_group_name_H-M   'P 1'
#
loop_
_entity.id
_entity.type
_entity.pdbx_description
1 polymer ?
#
loop_
_entity_poly.entity_id
_entity_poly.type
_entity_poly.pdbx_seq_one_letter_code
_entity_poly.pdbx_strand_id
1 'polypeptide(L)' 'IRPMTPIGPIIDKIYKTSSLVKNVELVGIYKNRATLRLTFQDPTKNLTSENISQIRQKITNITVSE' A
#
# COMPACT_ATOMS: atom_id res chain seq x y z
N ILE A 1 25.09 1.01 -8.44
CA ILE A 1 23.65 0.92 -8.81
C ILE A 1 22.90 0.64 -7.50
N ARG A 2 21.94 1.48 -7.07
CA ARG A 2 21.17 1.16 -5.85
C ARG A 2 20.29 -0.07 -6.15
N PRO A 3 20.24 -1.08 -5.26
CA PRO A 3 19.39 -2.24 -5.49
C PRO A 3 17.93 -1.78 -5.59
N MET A 4 17.22 -2.23 -6.63
CA MET A 4 15.79 -1.99 -6.76
C MET A 4 15.08 -2.91 -5.77
N THR A 5 14.43 -2.34 -4.76
CA THR A 5 13.67 -3.13 -3.81
C THR A 5 12.60 -3.94 -4.53
N PRO A 6 12.48 -5.26 -4.27
CA PRO A 6 11.40 -6.06 -4.82
C PRO A 6 10.05 -5.50 -4.37
N ILE A 7 9.19 -5.14 -5.33
CA ILE A 7 7.89 -4.50 -5.05
C ILE A 7 6.88 -5.50 -4.47
N GLY A 8 6.98 -6.78 -4.87
CA GLY A 8 6.07 -7.84 -4.43
C GLY A 8 5.94 -7.94 -2.90
N PRO A 9 7.05 -8.09 -2.14
CA PRO A 9 7.00 -8.11 -0.67
C PRO A 9 6.39 -6.86 -0.03
N ILE A 10 6.54 -5.68 -0.66
CA ILE A 10 5.90 -4.45 -0.19
C ILE A 10 4.39 -4.53 -0.39
N ILE A 11 3.94 -4.94 -1.58
CA ILE A 11 2.53 -5.15 -1.90
C ILE A 11 1.89 -6.16 -0.93
N ASP A 12 2.57 -7.27 -0.63
CA ASP A 12 2.09 -8.27 0.32
C ASP A 12 1.92 -7.70 1.73
N LYS A 13 2.88 -6.89 2.19
CA LYS A 13 2.78 -6.19 3.48
C LYS A 13 1.61 -5.19 3.51
N ILE A 14 1.36 -4.49 2.40
CA ILE A 14 0.22 -3.57 2.27
C ILE A 14 -1.10 -4.33 2.42
N TYR A 15 -1.30 -5.44 1.70
CA TYR A 15 -2.51 -6.26 1.83
C TYR A 15 -2.72 -6.77 3.27
N LYS A 16 -1.64 -7.17 3.94
CA LYS A 16 -1.69 -7.65 5.34
C LYS A 16 -1.98 -6.54 6.36
N THR A 17 -1.88 -5.27 5.98
CA THR A 17 -2.09 -4.15 6.91
C THR A 17 -3.56 -3.99 7.29
N SER A 18 -4.49 -4.30 6.39
CA SER A 18 -5.93 -4.23 6.66
C SER A 18 -6.74 -5.05 5.65
N SER A 19 -7.79 -5.71 6.12
CA SER A 19 -8.79 -6.37 5.27
C SER A 19 -9.57 -5.40 4.38
N LEU A 20 -9.53 -4.10 4.67
CA LEU A 20 -10.15 -3.06 3.84
C LEU A 20 -9.35 -2.77 2.57
N VAL A 21 -8.09 -3.19 2.47
CA VAL A 21 -7.31 -3.06 1.23
C VAL A 21 -7.77 -4.12 0.26
N LYS A 22 -8.57 -3.72 -0.73
CA LYS A 22 -9.14 -4.65 -1.71
C LYS A 22 -8.25 -4.89 -2.91
N ASN A 23 -7.50 -3.87 -3.33
CA ASN A 23 -6.61 -3.95 -4.48
C ASN A 23 -5.41 -3.01 -4.30
N VAL A 24 -4.26 -3.44 -4.80
CA VAL A 24 -2.99 -2.71 -4.85
C VAL A 24 -2.39 -2.89 -6.24
N GLU A 25 -2.30 -1.81 -6.99
CA GLU A 25 -1.84 -1.81 -8.38
C GLU A 25 -0.56 -1.00 -8.53
N LEU A 26 0.42 -1.53 -9.25
CA LEU A 26 1.57 -0.74 -9.68
C LEU A 26 1.18 0.11 -10.89
N VAL A 27 1.06 1.41 -10.68
CA VAL A 27 0.70 2.37 -11.75
C VAL A 27 1.91 2.66 -12.63
N GLY A 28 3.10 2.66 -12.03
CA GLY A 28 4.32 2.89 -12.79
C GLY A 28 5.55 2.97 -11.89
N ILE A 29 6.70 2.92 -12.56
CA ILE A 29 8.01 3.09 -11.93
C ILE A 29 8.70 4.24 -12.66
N TYR A 30 9.15 5.23 -11.91
CA TYR A 30 9.97 6.32 -12.42
C TYR A 30 11.26 6.43 -11.61
N LYS A 31 12.40 6.19 -12.27
CA LYS A 31 13.72 6.08 -11.66
C LYS A 31 13.71 5.03 -10.54
N ASN A 32 13.89 5.43 -9.28
CA ASN A 32 13.88 4.53 -8.12
C ASN A 32 12.56 4.58 -7.33
N ARG A 33 11.51 5.20 -7.88
CA ARG A 33 10.22 5.37 -7.21
C ARG A 33 9.16 4.55 -7.91
N ALA A 34 8.37 3.84 -7.12
CA ALA A 34 7.19 3.16 -7.60
C ALA A 34 5.94 3.87 -7.10
N THR A 35 4.96 4.01 -7.99
CA THR A 35 3.65 4.57 -7.67
C THR A 35 2.67 3.43 -7.57
N LEU A 36 2.10 3.24 -6.38
CA LEU A 36 1.07 2.24 -6.13
C LEU A 36 -0.30 2.94 -5.97
N ARG A 37 -1.34 2.39 -6.61
CA ARG A 37 -2.73 2.77 -6.39
C ARG A 37 -3.36 1.74 -5.45
N LEU A 38 -4.00 2.22 -4.39
CA LEU A 38 -4.68 1.39 -3.42
C LEU A 38 -6.18 1.66 -3.48
N THR A 39 -6.96 0.59 -3.52
CA THR A 39 -8.43 0.64 -3.43
C THR A 39 -8.86 0.12 -2.08
N PHE A 40 -9.59 0.95 -1.33
CA PHE A 40 -10.17 0.58 -0.03
C PHE A 40 -11.66 0.31 -0.17
N GLN A 41 -12.14 -0.78 0.41
CA GLN A 41 -13.56 -1.13 0.35
C GLN A 41 -13.97 -1.91 1.61
N ASP A 42 -15.15 -1.56 2.14
CA ASP A 42 -15.85 -2.33 3.17
C ASP A 42 -17.18 -2.83 2.56
N PRO A 43 -17.52 -4.13 2.71
CA PRO A 43 -18.75 -4.66 2.11
C PRO A 43 -20.04 -4.20 2.83
N THR A 44 -19.92 -3.64 4.03
CA THR A 44 -21.06 -3.34 4.91
C THR A 44 -21.34 -1.85 5.06
N LYS A 45 -20.39 -0.98 4.75
CA LYS A 45 -20.51 0.46 4.98
C LYS A 45 -19.65 1.30 4.04
N ASN A 46 -20.00 2.59 3.97
CA ASN A 46 -19.15 3.59 3.33
C ASN A 46 -17.95 3.92 4.23
N LEU A 47 -16.80 4.11 3.59
CA LEU A 47 -15.57 4.50 4.28
C LEU A 47 -15.41 6.02 4.24
N THR A 48 -15.11 6.62 5.39
CA THR A 48 -14.69 8.02 5.46
C THR A 48 -13.17 8.15 5.36
N SER A 49 -12.70 9.36 5.06
CA SER A 49 -11.27 9.68 5.04
C SER A 49 -10.61 9.38 6.38
N GLU A 50 -11.26 9.69 7.50
CA GLU A 50 -10.80 9.40 8.85
C GLU A 50 -10.60 7.90 9.08
N ASN A 51 -11.53 7.06 8.62
CA ASN A 51 -11.42 5.61 8.78
C ASN A 51 -10.18 5.04 8.07
N ILE A 52 -9.84 5.60 6.90
CA ILE A 52 -8.72 5.14 6.09
C ILE A 52 -7.38 5.76 6.54
N SER A 53 -7.41 6.92 7.21
CA SER A 53 -6.22 7.67 7.63
C SER A 53 -5.24 6.82 8.45
N GLN A 54 -5.74 6.09 9.45
CA GLN A 54 -4.92 5.20 10.27
C GLN A 54 -4.26 4.07 9.46
N ILE A 55 -4.96 3.55 8.46
CA ILE A 55 -4.43 2.49 7.58
C ILE A 55 -3.34 3.07 6.67
N ARG A 56 -3.55 4.27 6.13
CA ARG A 56 -2.53 4.99 5.33
C ARG A 56 -1.26 5.24 6.13
N GLN A 57 -1.38 5.67 7.39
CA GLN A 57 -0.23 5.87 8.27
C GLN A 57 0.54 4.57 8.53
N LYS A 58 -0.15 3.45 8.74
CA LYS A 58 0.50 2.13 8.87
C LYS A 58 1.25 1.76 7.59
N ILE A 59 0.65 2.00 6.42
CA ILE A 59 1.27 1.71 5.12
C ILE A 59 2.51 2.57 4.88
N THR A 60 2.47 3.87 5.20
CA THR A 60 3.64 4.76 5.05
C THR A 60 4.80 4.38 5.97
N ASN A 61 4.51 3.70 7.09
CA ASN A 61 5.52 3.20 8.02
C ASN A 61 6.06 1.81 7.63
N ILE A 62 5.64 1.23 6.51
CA ILE A 62 6.24 0.00 5.99
C ILE A 62 7.64 0.34 5.49
N THR A 63 8.62 0.20 6.37
CA THR A 63 10.03 0.24 6.00
C THR A 63 10.44 -1.12 5.46
N VAL A 64 11.23 -1.11 4.41
CA VAL A 64 11.93 -2.30 3.92
C VAL A 64 13.20 -2.38 4.74
N SER A 65 13.20 -3.23 5.76
CA SER A 65 14.44 -3.65 6.42
C SER A 65 15.14 -4.64 5.50
N GLU A 66 16.38 -4.32 5.14
CA GLU A 66 17.34 -5.18 4.43
C GLU A 66 17.82 -6.34 5.33
#